data_AF-A0A663FBA2-F1
#
_entry.id   AF-A0A663FBA2-F1
#
_cell.length_a   1.000
_cell.length_b   1.000
_cell.length_c   1.000
_cell.angle_alpha   90.00
_cell.angle_beta   90.00
_cell.angle_gamma   90.00
#
_symmetry.space_group_name_H-M   'P 1'
#
loop_
_entity.id
_entity.type
_entity.pdbx_description
1 polymer ?
#
loop_
_entity_poly.entity_id
_entity_poly.type
_entity_poly.pdbx_seq_one_letter_code
_entity_poly.pdbx_strand_id
1 'polypeptide(L)' 'AIRRPRAVICYICGREYGTKSISIHEPQCLKNWHQGNDMLPKHLKRPEPKKPEVSPIQ' A
#
# COMPACT_ATOMS: atom_id res chain seq x y z
N ALA A 1 -15.17 -16.11 21.71
CA ALA A 1 -14.00 -15.32 21.28
C ALA A 1 -14.39 -14.41 20.13
N ILE A 2 -14.18 -13.09 20.25
CA ILE A 2 -14.46 -12.14 19.16
C ILE A 2 -13.42 -12.39 18.06
N ARG A 3 -13.85 -12.85 16.87
CA ARG A 3 -12.97 -12.97 15.70
C ARG A 3 -12.60 -11.56 15.25
N ARG A 4 -11.34 -11.16 15.45
CA ARG A 4 -10.83 -9.91 14.89
C ARG A 4 -10.85 -10.02 13.35
N PRO A 5 -11.30 -8.98 12.62
CA PRO A 5 -11.22 -8.97 11.16
C PRO A 5 -9.76 -9.17 10.72
N ARG A 6 -9.55 -9.90 9.62
CA ARG A 6 -8.21 -10.01 9.04
C ARG A 6 -7.75 -8.61 8.61
N ALA A 7 -6.62 -8.16 9.15
CA ALA A 7 -5.95 -6.94 8.71
C ALA A 7 -4.93 -7.26 7.63
N VAL A 8 -4.75 -6.33 6.68
CA VAL A 8 -3.77 -6.35 5.61
C VAL A 8 -2.95 -5.07 5.71
N ILE A 9 -1.63 -5.19 5.57
CA ILE A 9 -0.71 -4.05 5.62
C ILE A 9 -0.57 -3.48 4.22
N CYS A 10 -0.73 -2.16 4.08
CA CYS A 10 -0.45 -1.46 2.83
C CYS A 10 1.06 -1.51 2.52
N TYR A 11 1.43 -2.09 1.39
CA TYR A 11 2.83 -2.22 0.96
C TYR A 11 3.50 -0.87 0.62
N ILE A 12 2.72 0.20 0.48
CA ILE A 12 3.20 1.55 0.14
C ILE A 12 3.51 2.36 1.41
N CYS A 13 2.62 2.34 2.40
CA CYS A 13 2.73 3.20 3.60
C CYS A 13 2.84 2.45 4.93
N GLY A 14 2.79 1.12 4.94
CA GLY A 14 2.95 0.29 6.14
C GLY A 14 1.80 0.33 7.15
N ARG A 15 0.67 0.98 6.83
CA ARG A 15 -0.52 1.04 7.70
C ARG A 15 -1.42 -0.18 7.53
N GLU A 16 -2.12 -0.54 8.61
CA GLU A 16 -3.09 -1.64 8.65
C GLU A 16 -4.47 -1.22 8.15
N TYR A 17 -5.07 -2.05 7.30
CA TYR A 17 -6.41 -1.87 6.76
C TYR A 17 -7.18 -3.19 6.81
N GLY A 18 -8.51 -3.12 6.74
CA GLY A 18 -9.33 -4.30 6.53
C GLY A 18 -9.21 -4.80 5.08
N THR A 19 -9.46 -6.08 4.84
CA THR A 19 -9.42 -6.69 3.49
C THR A 19 -10.29 -5.99 2.43
N LYS A 20 -11.38 -5.33 2.84
CA LYS A 20 -12.22 -4.54 1.92
C LYS A 20 -11.71 -3.12 1.73
N SER A 21 -11.22 -2.49 2.80
CA SER A 21 -10.77 -1.09 2.73
C SER A 21 -9.39 -0.96 2.07
N ILE A 22 -8.55 -1.99 2.11
CA ILE A 22 -7.25 -1.98 1.45
C ILE A 22 -7.36 -1.80 -0.07
N SER A 23 -8.34 -2.42 -0.72
CA SER A 23 -8.56 -2.29 -2.17
C SER A 23 -8.94 -0.87 -2.62
N ILE A 24 -9.51 -0.07 -1.70
CA ILE A 24 -9.84 1.34 -1.93
C ILE A 24 -8.63 2.22 -1.56
N HIS A 25 -7.92 1.85 -0.49
CA HIS A 25 -6.77 2.60 0.01
C HIS A 25 -5.55 2.54 -0.92
N GLU A 26 -5.14 1.36 -1.38
CA GLU A 26 -3.94 1.16 -2.20
C GLU A 26 -3.85 2.11 -3.41
N PRO A 27 -4.88 2.22 -4.29
CA PRO A 27 -4.80 3.12 -5.44
C PRO A 27 -4.69 4.60 -5.02
N GLN A 28 -5.37 5.00 -3.94
CA GLN A 28 -5.27 6.37 -3.42
C GLN A 28 -3.90 6.65 -2.80
N CYS A 29 -3.34 5.68 -2.07
CA CYS A 29 -2.01 5.76 -1.48
C CYS A 29 -0.93 5.85 -2.57
N LEU A 30 -1.05 5.07 -3.63
CA LEU A 30 -0.13 5.09 -4.76
C LEU A 30 -0.15 6.44 -5.47
N LYS A 31 -1.33 7.00 -5.72
CA LYS A 31 -1.48 8.35 -6.28
C LYS A 31 -0.75 9.42 -5.44
N ASN A 32 -0.93 9.40 -4.12
CA ASN A 32 -0.26 10.35 -3.22
C ASN A 32 1.26 10.13 -3.19
N TRP A 33 1.70 8.87 -3.26
CA TRP A 33 3.11 8.52 -3.36
C TRP A 33 3.73 9.11 -4.64
N HIS A 34 3.08 8.96 -5.80
CA HIS A 34 3.55 9.55 -7.06
C HIS A 34 3.70 11.06 -6.96
N GLN A 35 2.68 11.75 -6.44
CA GLN A 35 2.73 13.20 -6.28
C GLN A 35 3.90 13.65 -5.40
N GLY A 36 4.13 12.98 -4.27
CA GLY A 36 5.28 13.27 -3.41
C GLY A 36 6.60 12.96 -4.10
N ASN A 37 6.70 11.82 -4.80
CA ASN A 37 7.89 11.39 -5.51
C ASN A 37 8.22 12.30 -6.70
N ASP A 38 7.20 12.85 -7.38
CA ASP A 38 7.41 13.71 -8.53
C ASP A 38 7.93 15.10 -8.19
N MET A 39 7.63 15.56 -6.98
CA MET A 39 8.17 16.80 -6.41
C MET A 39 9.62 16.65 -5.93
N LEU A 40 10.14 15.43 -5.81
CA LEU A 40 11.53 15.22 -5.42
C LEU A 40 12.50 15.53 -6.58
N PRO A 41 13.70 16.07 -6.29
CA PRO A 41 14.80 16.11 -7.24
C PRO A 41 15.06 14.74 -7.86
N LYS A 42 15.48 14.69 -9.13
CA LYS A 42 15.67 13.43 -9.88
C LYS A 42 16.50 12.37 -9.12
N HIS A 43 17.49 12.79 -8.35
CA HIS A 43 18.36 11.91 -7.56
C HIS A 43 17.73 11.37 -6.26
N LEU A 44 16.64 11.98 -5.80
CA LEU A 44 15.86 11.54 -4.63
C LEU A 44 14.59 10.79 -5.02
N LYS A 45 14.17 10.87 -6.29
CA LYS A 45 13.04 10.10 -6.80
C LYS A 45 13.31 8.60 -6.60
N ARG A 46 12.34 7.92 -6.02
CA ARG A 46 12.35 6.48 -5.80
C ARG A 46 11.61 5.77 -6.94
N PRO A 47 11.96 4.51 -7.25
CA PRO A 47 11.14 3.68 -8.14
C PRO A 47 9.78 3.40 -7.50
N GLU A 48 8.78 3.14 -8.34
CA GLU A 48 7.43 2.80 -7.89
C GLU A 48 7.43 1.59 -6.95
N PRO A 49 6.69 1.63 -5.82
CA PRO A 49 6.56 0.49 -4.94
C PRO A 49 5.90 -0.68 -5.68
N LYS A 50 6.51 -1.86 -5.64
CA LYS A 50 5.93 -3.05 -6.26
C LYS A 50 4.95 -3.73 -5.31
N LYS A 51 3.74 -3.99 -5.78
CA LYS A 51 2.77 -4.80 -5.03
C LYS A 51 3.32 -6.22 -4.90
N PRO A 52 3.45 -6.78 -3.68
CA PRO A 52 3.87 -8.16 -3.52
C PRO A 52 2.83 -9.08 -4.16
N GLU A 53 3.29 -10.03 -4.97
CA GLU A 53 2.47 -11.13 -5.45
C GLU A 53 2.20 -12.07 -4.27
N VAL A 54 1.24 -11.70 -3.43
CA VAL A 54 0.70 -12.59 -2.41
C VAL A 54 -0.05 -13.71 -3.14
N SER A 55 0.65 -14.80 -3.44
CA SER A 55 0.00 -16.10 -3.53
C SER A 55 -0.65 -16.33 -2.17
N PRO A 56 -1.98 -16.41 -2.05
CA PRO A 56 -2.59 -16.77 -0.79
C PRO A 56 -2.05 -18.16 -0.44
N ILE A 57 -1.20 -18.25 0.57
CA ILE A 57 -0.92 -19.54 1.21
C ILE A 57 -2.27 -19.97 1.78
N GLN A 58 -2.90 -20.94 1.11
CA GLN A 58 -4.20 -21.52 1.46
C GLN A 58 -4.21 -22.03 2.89
#